data_AF-A0A256BNE6-F1
#
_entry.id   AF-A0A256BNE6-F1
#
_cell.length_a   1.000
_cell.length_b   1.000
_cell.length_c   1.000
_cell.angle_alpha   90.00
_cell.angle_beta   90.00
_cell.angle_gamma   90.00
#
_symmetry.space_group_name_H-M   'P 1'
#
loop_
_entity.id
_entity.type
_entity.pdbx_description
1 polymer ?
#
loop_
_entity_poly.entity_id
_entity_poly.type
_entity_poly.pdbx_seq_one_letter_code
_entity_poly.pdbx_strand_id
1 'polypeptide(L)'
;MNLFFRILLYTMAALNRRYYNVDEDKLEPFKAYETGKLLEGNGDPASPDYNSLADYYVNEETGVIEVRLPWLLLSAKDPSQKEFQGDIMADGLDATVKVEDITIGATYLDDKDQVLYQAPSKTYTWDNWNVPLTAERLKASYSIIQETFGK
;
A
#
# COMPACT_ATOMS: atom_id res chain seq x y z
N MET A 1 11.92 -4.14 -24.43
CA MET A 1 11.67 -5.43 -23.76
C MET A 1 10.81 -5.07 -22.57
N ASN A 2 9.49 -5.26 -22.67
CA ASN A 2 8.56 -4.79 -21.64
C ASN A 2 8.69 -5.68 -20.41
N LEU A 3 9.37 -5.20 -19.37
CA LEU A 3 9.35 -5.85 -18.07
C LEU A 3 7.94 -5.70 -17.49
N PHE A 4 7.14 -6.75 -17.54
CA PHE A 4 5.89 -6.81 -16.78
C PHE A 4 6.21 -7.24 -15.35
N PHE A 5 6.38 -6.27 -14.45
CA PHE A 5 6.43 -6.52 -13.02
C PHE A 5 5.02 -6.81 -12.51
N ARG A 6 4.70 -8.08 -12.24
CA ARG A 6 3.42 -8.46 -11.66
C ARG A 6 3.59 -8.69 -10.16
N ILE A 7 3.36 -7.65 -9.36
CA ILE A 7 3.24 -7.79 -7.91
C ILE A 7 1.86 -8.39 -7.62
N LEU A 8 1.81 -9.68 -7.31
CA LEU A 8 0.58 -10.39 -6.99
C LEU A 8 0.22 -10.20 -5.51
N LEU A 9 -0.36 -9.05 -5.16
CA LEU A 9 -1.18 -8.94 -3.94
C LEU A 9 -2.64 -9.13 -4.35
N TYR A 10 -3.20 -10.33 -4.11
CA TYR A 10 -4.64 -10.54 -4.26
C TYR A 10 -5.34 -10.19 -2.95
N THR A 11 -5.57 -8.90 -2.74
CA THR A 11 -6.33 -8.39 -1.58
C THR A 11 -7.59 -7.66 -2.04
N MET A 12 -8.70 -7.95 -1.36
CA MET A 12 -10.00 -7.35 -1.60
C MET A 12 -10.44 -6.62 -0.33
N ALA A 13 -10.69 -5.31 -0.43
CA ALA A 13 -11.34 -4.57 0.64
C ALA A 13 -12.86 -4.56 0.44
N ALA A 14 -13.61 -5.05 1.42
CA ALA A 14 -15.06 -4.93 1.42
C ALA A 14 -15.46 -3.48 1.72
N LEU A 15 -16.17 -2.83 0.78
CA LEU A 15 -16.64 -1.46 0.94
C LEU A 15 -17.96 -1.40 1.70
N ASN A 16 -18.84 -2.38 1.49
CA ASN A 16 -20.10 -2.50 2.19
C ASN A 16 -20.56 -3.96 2.28
N ARG A 17 -21.44 -4.25 3.23
CA ARG A 17 -22.31 -5.45 3.18
C ARG A 17 -23.50 -5.17 2.28
N ARG A 18 -24.16 -6.21 1.76
CA ARG A 18 -25.47 -6.05 1.11
C ARG A 18 -26.47 -5.50 2.13
N TYR A 19 -27.19 -4.43 1.79
CA TYR A 19 -28.19 -3.83 2.67
C TYR A 19 -29.35 -3.22 1.88
N TYR A 20 -30.48 -3.01 2.54
CA TYR A 20 -31.62 -2.31 1.95
C TYR A 20 -31.54 -0.83 2.34
N ASN A 21 -31.43 0.05 1.34
CA ASN A 21 -31.53 1.49 1.53
C ASN A 21 -33.02 1.86 1.56
N VAL A 22 -33.50 2.29 2.73
CA VAL A 22 -34.91 2.63 2.95
C VAL A 22 -35.29 3.93 2.25
N ASP A 23 -34.39 4.91 2.18
CA ASP A 23 -34.66 6.23 1.60
C ASP A 23 -34.82 6.17 0.08
N GLU A 24 -34.08 5.27 -0.58
CA GLU A 24 -34.10 5.07 -2.03
C GLU A 24 -34.95 3.87 -2.46
N ASP A 25 -35.59 3.17 -1.51
CA ASP A 25 -36.35 1.93 -1.71
C ASP A 25 -35.59 0.89 -2.55
N LYS A 26 -34.30 0.72 -2.25
CA LYS A 26 -33.37 0.00 -3.12
C LYS A 26 -32.47 -0.96 -2.35
N LEU A 27 -32.25 -2.13 -2.93
CA LEU A 27 -31.28 -3.09 -2.43
C LEU A 27 -29.87 -2.77 -2.95
N GLU A 28 -28.99 -2.36 -2.05
CA GLU A 28 -27.59 -2.12 -2.36
C GLU A 28 -26.80 -3.45 -2.32
N PRO A 29 -26.11 -3.82 -3.41
CA PRO A 29 -25.31 -5.04 -3.45
C PRO A 29 -24.05 -4.90 -2.60
N PHE A 30 -23.45 -6.06 -2.28
CA PHE A 30 -22.08 -6.10 -1.75
C PHE A 30 -21.11 -5.55 -2.79
N LYS A 31 -20.24 -4.63 -2.38
CA LYS A 31 -19.18 -4.03 -3.19
C LYS A 31 -17.86 -4.28 -2.48
N ALA A 32 -16.88 -4.67 -3.26
CA ALA A 32 -15.50 -4.81 -2.83
C ALA A 32 -14.57 -4.19 -3.88
N TYR A 33 -13.40 -3.77 -3.43
CA TYR A 33 -12.39 -3.13 -4.25
C TYR A 33 -11.07 -3.91 -4.17
N GLU A 34 -10.43 -4.10 -5.33
CA GLU A 34 -9.15 -4.77 -5.44
C GLU A 34 -8.04 -3.81 -5.00
N THR A 35 -7.51 -4.02 -3.79
CA THR A 35 -6.54 -3.11 -3.17
C THR A 35 -5.09 -3.43 -3.51
N GLY A 36 -4.82 -4.60 -4.10
CA GLY A 36 -3.45 -5.02 -4.41
C GLY A 36 -2.96 -4.68 -5.81
N LYS A 37 -3.73 -3.91 -6.60
CA LYS A 37 -3.26 -3.31 -7.85
C LYS A 37 -2.42 -2.08 -7.54
N LEU A 38 -1.10 -2.25 -7.56
CA LEU A 38 -0.15 -1.17 -7.33
C LEU A 38 -0.01 -0.30 -8.58
N LEU A 39 0.03 1.02 -8.39
CA LEU A 39 0.22 1.99 -9.46
C LEU A 39 1.70 2.29 -9.68
N GLU A 40 2.17 2.13 -10.90
CA GLU A 40 3.51 2.59 -11.29
C GLU A 40 3.56 4.11 -11.41
N GLY A 41 4.63 4.73 -10.94
CA GLY A 41 4.90 6.12 -11.21
C GLY A 41 6.06 6.69 -10.41
N ASN A 42 6.44 7.93 -10.72
CA ASN A 42 7.54 8.60 -10.04
C ASN A 42 7.04 9.28 -8.76
N GLY A 43 7.49 8.79 -7.60
CA GLY A 43 7.13 9.34 -6.30
C GLY A 43 7.99 10.50 -5.80
N ASP A 44 8.94 11.02 -6.60
CA ASP A 44 9.82 12.14 -6.27
C ASP A 44 9.14 13.50 -6.51
N PRO A 45 8.87 14.30 -5.46
CA PRO A 45 8.26 15.61 -5.61
C PRO A 45 9.04 16.63 -6.43
N ALA A 46 10.34 16.42 -6.67
CA ALA A 46 11.18 17.29 -7.49
C ALA A 46 11.13 16.94 -8.99
N SER A 47 10.56 15.78 -9.34
CA SER A 47 10.45 15.31 -10.71
C SER A 47 9.29 15.99 -11.46
N PRO A 48 9.44 16.32 -12.77
CA PRO A 48 8.34 16.80 -13.59
C PRO A 48 7.21 15.76 -13.74
N ASP A 49 7.53 14.47 -13.64
CA ASP A 49 6.57 13.36 -13.77
C ASP A 49 6.05 12.88 -12.40
N TYR A 50 6.11 13.73 -11.38
CA TYR A 50 5.69 13.41 -10.02
C TYR A 50 4.23 12.95 -9.95
N ASN A 51 4.02 11.76 -9.40
CA ASN A 51 2.71 11.22 -9.06
C ASN A 51 2.69 10.82 -7.58
N SER A 52 1.92 11.56 -6.76
CA SER A 52 1.78 11.27 -5.34
C SER A 52 1.05 9.97 -5.03
N LEU A 53 0.33 9.40 -6.01
CA LEU A 53 -0.41 8.14 -5.90
C LEU A 53 0.40 6.93 -6.36
N ALA A 54 1.66 7.11 -6.77
CA ALA A 54 2.51 6.00 -7.19
C ALA A 54 2.88 5.11 -6.00
N ASP A 55 2.66 3.80 -6.18
CA ASP A 55 2.97 2.76 -5.22
C ASP A 55 4.34 2.13 -5.48
N TYR A 56 4.75 2.02 -6.75
CA TYR A 56 6.07 1.48 -7.09
C TYR A 56 6.72 2.23 -8.26
N TYR A 57 8.05 2.12 -8.33
CA TYR A 57 8.87 2.68 -9.38
C TYR A 57 10.03 1.73 -9.71
N VAL A 58 10.31 1.56 -11.00
CA VAL A 58 11.45 0.78 -11.49
C VAL A 58 12.42 1.74 -12.17
N ASN A 59 13.63 1.83 -11.63
CA ASN A 59 14.71 2.53 -12.30
C ASN A 59 15.47 1.53 -13.19
N GLU A 60 15.24 1.58 -14.50
CA GLU A 60 15.88 0.66 -15.45
C GLU A 60 17.40 0.86 -15.55
N GLU A 61 17.90 2.07 -15.29
CA GLU A 61 19.34 2.38 -15.38
C GLU A 61 20.13 1.81 -14.20
N THR A 62 19.60 1.96 -12.98
CA THR A 62 20.25 1.47 -11.76
C THR A 62 19.81 0.05 -11.38
N GLY A 63 18.72 -0.44 -11.97
CA GLY A 63 18.09 -1.71 -11.62
C GLY A 63 17.40 -1.70 -10.24
N VAL A 64 17.19 -0.52 -9.65
CA VAL A 64 16.56 -0.38 -8.33
C VAL A 64 15.04 -0.35 -8.48
N ILE A 65 14.36 -1.09 -7.60
CA ILE A 65 12.91 -1.12 -7.51
C ILE A 65 12.52 -0.54 -6.15
N GLU A 66 11.69 0.50 -6.18
CA GLU A 66 11.10 1.09 -4.99
C GLU A 66 9.64 0.68 -4.89
N VAL A 67 9.20 0.24 -3.71
CA VAL A 67 7.82 -0.17 -3.46
C VAL A 67 7.34 0.44 -2.15
N ARG A 68 6.12 0.99 -2.16
CA ARG A 68 5.41 1.55 -1.02
C ARG A 68 4.18 0.68 -0.77
N LEU A 69 4.18 -0.02 0.35
CA LEU A 69 3.05 -0.86 0.75
C LEU A 69 2.31 -0.20 1.93
N PRO A 70 1.03 0.17 1.77
CA PRO A 70 0.21 0.59 2.88
C PRO A 70 0.11 -0.50 3.96
N TRP A 71 0.23 -0.11 5.23
CA TRP A 71 0.10 -1.01 6.39
C TRP A 71 -1.18 -1.86 6.36
N LEU A 72 -2.27 -1.30 5.85
CA LEU A 72 -3.54 -2.01 5.70
C LEU A 72 -3.45 -3.22 4.75
N LEU A 73 -2.62 -3.16 3.70
CA LEU A 73 -2.38 -4.31 2.81
C LEU A 73 -1.67 -5.46 3.52
N LEU A 74 -0.92 -5.13 4.58
CA LEU A 74 -0.23 -6.10 5.44
C LEU A 74 -1.11 -6.56 6.61
N SER A 75 -2.40 -6.21 6.62
CA SER A 75 -3.34 -6.51 7.72
C SER A 75 -2.90 -5.93 9.07
N ALA A 76 -2.16 -4.82 9.08
CA ALA A 76 -1.86 -4.10 10.31
C ALA A 76 -3.11 -3.45 10.87
N LYS A 77 -3.35 -3.64 12.17
CA LYS A 77 -4.37 -2.92 12.94
C LYS A 77 -3.78 -1.65 13.54
N ASP A 78 -2.62 -1.79 14.17
CA ASP A 78 -1.82 -0.69 14.68
C ASP A 78 -0.33 -0.98 14.42
N PRO A 79 0.25 -0.50 13.30
CA PRO A 79 1.66 -0.70 13.00
C PRO A 79 2.58 0.01 14.01
N SER A 80 2.08 1.01 14.73
CA SER A 80 2.84 1.77 15.72
C SER A 80 3.23 0.91 16.93
N GLN A 81 2.36 -0.05 17.28
CA GLN A 81 2.57 -1.03 18.35
C GLN A 81 2.87 -2.45 17.83
N LYS A 82 3.15 -2.57 16.54
CA LYS A 82 3.34 -3.84 15.81
C LYS A 82 2.16 -4.81 15.91
N GLU A 83 0.95 -4.27 15.90
CA GLU A 83 -0.29 -5.03 16.01
C GLU A 83 -0.91 -5.32 14.65
N PHE A 84 -1.21 -6.58 14.39
CA PHE A 84 -1.75 -7.10 13.14
C PHE A 84 -3.00 -7.96 13.40
N GLN A 85 -3.79 -8.18 12.35
CA GLN A 85 -4.94 -9.09 12.40
C GLN A 85 -4.45 -10.51 12.74
N GLY A 86 -5.04 -11.10 13.79
CA GLY A 86 -4.83 -12.50 14.16
C GLY A 86 -5.71 -13.46 13.35
N ASP A 87 -5.83 -14.70 13.82
CA ASP A 87 -6.70 -15.69 13.19
C ASP A 87 -8.18 -15.38 13.44
N ILE A 88 -8.82 -14.76 12.46
CA ILE A 88 -10.23 -14.40 12.55
C ILE A 88 -11.19 -15.60 12.58
N MET A 89 -10.75 -16.76 12.09
CA MET A 89 -11.59 -17.96 12.04
C MET A 89 -11.61 -18.67 13.39
N ALA A 90 -10.49 -18.62 14.11
CA ALA A 90 -10.38 -19.17 15.47
C ALA A 90 -10.91 -18.18 16.53
N ASP A 91 -10.48 -16.92 16.48
CA ASP A 91 -10.62 -15.97 17.58
C ASP A 91 -11.63 -14.83 17.28
N GLY A 92 -12.25 -14.85 16.11
CA GLY A 92 -13.25 -13.86 15.69
C GLY A 92 -12.66 -12.56 15.14
N LEU A 93 -13.52 -11.57 14.85
CA LEU A 93 -13.10 -10.33 14.16
C LEU A 93 -12.09 -9.49 14.96
N ASP A 94 -12.13 -9.57 16.29
CA ASP A 94 -11.24 -8.85 17.18
C ASP A 94 -9.86 -9.52 17.32
N ALA A 95 -9.64 -10.67 16.68
CA ALA A 95 -8.37 -11.41 16.71
C ALA A 95 -7.18 -10.50 16.37
N THR A 96 -6.18 -10.49 17.23
CA THR A 96 -4.99 -9.64 17.12
C THR A 96 -3.75 -10.47 17.40
N VAL A 97 -2.67 -10.17 16.68
CA VAL A 97 -1.33 -10.69 16.95
C VAL A 97 -0.32 -9.54 16.99
N LYS A 98 0.69 -9.66 17.84
CA LYS A 98 1.86 -8.78 17.78
C LYS A 98 3.00 -9.48 17.07
N VAL A 99 3.64 -8.76 16.16
CA VAL A 99 4.82 -9.25 15.42
C VAL A 99 6.04 -8.47 15.86
N GLU A 100 7.22 -9.09 15.84
CA GLU A 100 8.48 -8.37 16.14
C GLU A 100 9.13 -7.82 14.86
N ASP A 101 8.92 -8.51 13.75
CA ASP A 101 9.50 -8.17 12.46
C ASP A 101 8.62 -8.64 11.29
N ILE A 102 8.97 -8.17 10.10
CA ILE A 102 8.40 -8.59 8.83
C ILE A 102 9.55 -9.05 7.94
N THR A 103 9.45 -10.28 7.42
CA THR A 103 10.41 -10.80 6.45
C THR A 103 9.84 -10.69 5.04
N ILE A 104 10.57 -9.99 4.17
CA ILE A 104 10.20 -9.74 2.78
C ILE A 104 11.11 -10.57 1.88
N GLY A 105 10.52 -11.34 0.97
CA GLY A 105 11.20 -12.03 -0.11
C GLY A 105 10.63 -11.60 -1.45
N ALA A 106 11.45 -11.60 -2.50
CA ALA A 106 11.02 -11.27 -3.84
C ALA A 106 11.51 -12.33 -4.82
N THR A 107 10.66 -12.68 -5.78
CA THR A 107 10.94 -13.68 -6.81
C THR A 107 10.55 -13.12 -8.16
N TYR A 108 11.46 -13.25 -9.12
CA TYR A 108 11.23 -12.89 -10.52
C TYR A 108 10.84 -14.14 -11.30
N LEU A 109 9.73 -14.06 -12.02
CA LEU A 109 9.14 -15.16 -12.79
C LEU A 109 9.21 -14.85 -14.29
N ASP A 110 9.25 -15.89 -15.13
CA ASP A 110 9.01 -15.76 -16.57
C ASP A 110 7.51 -15.80 -16.92
N ASP A 111 7.17 -15.65 -18.20
CA ASP A 111 5.78 -15.70 -18.70
C ASP A 111 5.09 -17.07 -18.49
N LYS A 112 5.83 -18.09 -18.05
CA LYS A 112 5.35 -19.45 -17.75
C LYS A 112 5.37 -19.73 -16.25
N ASP A 113 5.44 -18.68 -15.42
CA ASP A 113 5.51 -18.73 -13.95
C ASP A 113 6.73 -19.51 -13.41
N GLN A 114 7.80 -19.64 -14.20
CA GLN A 114 9.04 -20.28 -13.74
C GLN A 114 9.94 -19.27 -13.04
N VAL A 115 10.49 -19.67 -11.90
CA VAL A 115 11.41 -18.84 -11.11
C VAL A 115 12.72 -18.63 -11.87
N LEU A 116 12.95 -17.38 -12.29
CA LEU A 116 14.20 -16.95 -12.92
C LEU A 116 15.23 -16.49 -11.88
N TYR A 117 14.76 -15.81 -10.84
CA TYR A 117 15.60 -15.30 -9.78
C TYR A 117 14.80 -15.20 -8.48
N GLN A 118 15.45 -15.49 -7.36
CA GLN A 118 14.91 -15.26 -6.03
C GLN A 118 15.88 -14.39 -5.26
N ALA A 119 15.41 -13.20 -4.88
CA ALA A 119 16.17 -12.30 -4.04
C ALA A 119 16.29 -12.90 -2.63
N PRO A 120 17.43 -12.68 -1.93
CA PRO A 120 17.55 -13.05 -0.54
C PRO A 120 16.46 -12.33 0.27
N SER A 121 15.80 -13.05 1.17
CA SER A 121 14.82 -12.46 2.06
C SER A 121 15.49 -11.50 3.02
N LYS A 122 14.84 -10.38 3.33
CA LYS A 122 15.31 -9.41 4.29
C LYS A 122 14.26 -9.19 5.37
N THR A 123 14.72 -9.25 6.62
CA THR A 123 13.89 -8.97 7.80
C THR A 123 13.95 -7.49 8.13
N TYR A 124 12.80 -6.91 8.40
CA TYR A 124 12.61 -5.53 8.79
C TYR A 124 11.91 -5.47 10.14
N THR A 125 12.48 -4.69 11.07
CA THR A 125 11.88 -4.37 12.36
C THR A 125 11.98 -2.86 12.61
N TRP A 126 11.17 -2.34 13.52
CA TRP A 126 11.10 -0.93 13.86
C TRP A 126 10.78 -0.74 15.34
N ASP A 127 11.14 0.41 15.91
CA ASP A 127 10.76 0.74 17.28
C ASP A 127 9.29 1.14 17.36
N ASN A 128 8.66 0.89 18.51
CA ASN A 128 7.29 1.37 18.72
C ASN A 128 7.28 2.90 18.73
N TRP A 129 6.25 3.49 18.13
CA TRP A 129 6.11 4.94 18.04
C TRP A 129 4.69 5.38 18.37
N ASN A 130 4.55 6.54 19.01
CA ASN A 130 3.24 7.15 19.27
C ASN A 130 2.92 8.27 18.27
N VAL A 131 3.97 8.82 17.64
CA VAL A 131 3.87 9.86 16.62
C VAL A 131 4.67 9.39 15.42
N PRO A 132 4.08 9.36 14.21
CA PRO A 132 4.82 8.93 13.03
C PRO A 132 5.93 9.95 12.72
N LEU A 133 7.06 9.46 12.23
CA LEU A 133 8.11 10.31 11.67
C LEU A 133 7.53 11.03 10.45
N THR A 134 7.32 12.34 10.57
CA THR A 134 6.79 13.18 9.50
C THR A 134 7.83 14.21 9.09
N ALA A 135 7.89 14.49 7.79
CA ALA A 135 8.67 15.58 7.23
C ALA A 135 7.71 16.52 6.52
N GLU A 136 7.67 17.78 6.95
CA GLU A 136 6.87 18.79 6.28
C GLU A 136 7.58 19.26 5.01
N ARG A 137 6.79 19.51 3.97
CA ARG A 137 7.24 20.19 2.76
C ARG A 137 6.15 21.11 2.25
N LEU A 138 6.55 22.20 1.60
CA LEU A 138 5.61 23.02 0.87
C LEU A 138 5.09 22.26 -0.35
N LYS A 139 3.75 22.23 -0.51
CA LYS A 139 3.12 21.72 -1.73
C LYS A 139 3.33 22.71 -2.86
N ALA A 140 3.37 22.22 -4.10
CA ALA A 140 3.47 23.08 -5.28
C ALA A 140 2.33 24.12 -5.36
N SER A 141 1.13 23.78 -4.86
CA SER A 141 -0.02 24.69 -4.82
C SER A 141 0.09 25.81 -3.78
N TYR A 142 1.08 25.76 -2.87
CA TYR A 142 1.21 26.75 -1.80
C TYR A 142 1.36 28.17 -2.35
N SER A 143 2.21 28.36 -3.37
CA SER A 143 2.42 29.67 -4.00
C SER A 143 1.13 30.23 -4.62
N ILE A 144 0.30 29.37 -5.23
CA ILE A 144 -0.99 29.76 -5.83
C ILE A 144 -1.95 30.30 -4.76
N ILE A 145 -2.05 29.59 -3.62
CA ILE A 145 -2.90 30.01 -2.50
C ILE A 145 -2.36 31.30 -1.88
N GLN A 146 -1.05 31.39 -1.68
CA GLN A 146 -0.39 32.57 -1.11
C GLN A 146 -0.61 33.81 -1.98
N GLU A 147 -0.51 33.69 -3.30
CA GLU A 147 -0.79 34.78 -4.24
C GLU A 147 -2.26 35.22 -4.21
N THR A 148 -3.17 34.25 -4.12
CA THR A 148 -4.62 34.51 -4.18
C THR A 148 -5.17 35.13 -2.89
N PHE A 149 -4.69 34.66 -1.73
CA PHE A 149 -5.29 34.96 -0.42
C PHE A 149 -4.33 35.62 0.58
N GLY A 150 -3.07 35.85 0.23
CA GLY A 150 -2.06 36.41 1.13
C GLY A 150 -2.17 37.92 1.39
N LYS A 151 -3.33 38.54 1.16
CA LYS A 151 -3.60 39.97 1.41
C LYS A 151 -4.52 40.16 2.60
#